data_AF-A0AAV0IRU1-F1
#
_entry.id   AF-A0AAV0IRU1-F1
#
_cell.length_a   1.000
_cell.length_b   1.000
_cell.length_c   1.000
_cell.angle_alpha   90.00
_cell.angle_beta   90.00
_cell.angle_gamma   90.00
#
_symmetry.space_group_name_H-M   'P 1'
#
loop_
_entity.id
_entity.type
_entity.pdbx_description
1 polymer ?
#
loop_
_entity_poly.entity_id
_entity_poly.type
_entity_poly.pdbx_seq_one_letter_code
_entity_poly.pdbx_strand_id
1 'polypeptide(L)'
;MEIKDLDHDCFLVKLDNEQDYFRALTDGPWVIFDHYLVVQQWTPSFKASDPLPKTMIVWVQFPALKIHFYHKEVVTTLGNLIGRTIKLDYHTLTQQRAKFARLAVEVDLSKQLVPRIWLDDAWQKVEIRKPPGGLF
;
A
#
# COMPACT_ATOMS: atom_id res chain seq x y z
N MET A 1 15.09 16.60 -6.42
CA MET A 1 14.29 15.60 -7.15
C MET A 1 14.92 15.41 -8.52
N GLU A 2 15.18 14.17 -8.90
CA GLU A 2 15.78 13.79 -10.18
C GLU A 2 14.84 12.81 -10.89
N ILE A 3 14.63 12.99 -12.19
CA ILE A 3 13.83 12.08 -13.02
C ILE A 3 14.73 11.53 -14.13
N LYS A 4 14.67 10.22 -14.37
CA LYS A 4 15.31 9.56 -15.51
C LYS A 4 14.27 8.83 -16.34
N ASP A 5 14.32 9.04 -17.65
CA ASP A 5 13.57 8.25 -18.62
C ASP A 5 14.22 6.86 -18.76
N LEU A 6 13.43 5.80 -18.61
CA LEU A 6 13.86 4.41 -18.74
C LEU A 6 13.36 3.74 -20.02
N ASP A 7 12.79 4.52 -20.96
CA ASP A 7 12.07 4.05 -22.15
C ASP A 7 10.73 3.35 -21.81
N HIS A 8 9.90 3.09 -22.82
CA HIS A 8 8.58 2.43 -22.68
C HIS A 8 7.64 3.10 -21.65
N ASP A 9 7.56 4.43 -21.67
CA ASP A 9 6.73 5.24 -20.76
C ASP A 9 7.01 5.01 -19.27
N CYS A 10 8.22 4.52 -18.95
CA CYS A 10 8.68 4.27 -17.60
C CYS A 10 9.66 5.37 -17.15
N PHE A 11 9.41 5.92 -15.96
CA PHE A 11 10.24 6.97 -15.38
C PHE A 11 10.76 6.55 -14.00
N LEU A 12 12.05 6.75 -13.76
CA LEU A 12 12.64 6.62 -12.43
C LEU A 12 12.67 7.99 -11.76
N VAL A 13 11.90 8.14 -10.69
CA VAL A 13 11.87 9.37 -9.89
C VAL A 13 12.63 9.14 -8.58
N LYS A 14 13.69 9.92 -8.37
CA LYS A 14 14.43 9.97 -7.11
C LYS A 14 13.99 11.20 -6.33
N LEU A 15 13.40 10.93 -5.17
CA LEU A 15 12.93 11.94 -4.22
C LEU A 15 13.96 12.10 -3.10
N ASP A 16 14.17 13.33 -2.65
CA ASP A 16 15.17 13.65 -1.62
C ASP A 16 14.62 13.47 -0.20
N ASN A 17 13.29 13.45 -0.05
CA ASN A 17 12.58 13.35 1.21
C ASN A 17 11.78 12.05 1.27
N GLU A 18 11.98 11.30 2.36
CA GLU A 18 11.26 10.06 2.65
C GLU A 18 9.74 10.27 2.74
N GLN A 19 9.29 11.40 3.28
CA GLN A 19 7.86 11.69 3.38
C GLN A 19 7.22 11.85 2.00
N ASP A 20 7.90 12.55 1.09
CA ASP A 20 7.42 12.74 -0.28
C ASP A 20 7.47 11.43 -1.06
N TYR A 21 8.48 10.58 -0.82
CA TYR A 21 8.52 9.22 -1.34
C TYR A 21 7.30 8.41 -0.92
N PHE A 22 6.98 8.38 0.39
CA PHE A 22 5.81 7.64 0.85
C PHE A 22 4.49 8.24 0.35
N ARG A 23 4.40 9.56 0.19
CA ARG A 23 3.22 10.20 -0.42
C ARG A 23 3.04 9.77 -1.86
N ALA A 24 4.09 9.94 -2.70
CA ALA A 24 4.09 9.50 -4.09
C ALA A 24 3.70 8.01 -4.22
N LEU A 25 4.15 7.18 -3.28
CA LEU A 25 3.93 5.75 -3.31
C LEU A 25 2.54 5.32 -2.79
N THR A 26 1.98 6.02 -1.79
CA THR A 26 0.76 5.58 -1.08
C THR A 26 -0.50 6.39 -1.36
N ASP A 27 -0.38 7.60 -1.93
CA ASP A 27 -1.53 8.50 -2.14
C ASP A 27 -2.22 8.30 -3.51
N GLY A 28 -1.69 7.44 -4.38
CA GLY A 28 -2.24 7.13 -5.72
C GLY A 28 -3.51 6.26 -5.70
N PRO A 29 -4.30 6.19 -6.80
CA PRO A 29 -3.83 6.29 -8.18
C PRO A 29 -3.62 7.74 -8.62
N TRP A 30 -2.49 7.99 -9.28
CA TRP A 30 -2.19 9.31 -9.82
C TRP A 30 -2.78 9.43 -11.21
N VAL A 31 -3.43 10.56 -11.48
CA VAL A 31 -3.91 10.90 -12.82
C VAL A 31 -3.16 12.15 -13.26
N ILE A 32 -2.45 12.05 -14.38
CA ILE A 32 -1.77 13.19 -15.00
C ILE A 32 -2.24 13.25 -16.46
N PHE A 33 -2.83 14.38 -16.84
CA PHE A 33 -3.41 14.58 -18.18
C PHE A 33 -4.36 13.45 -18.62
N ASP A 34 -5.26 13.01 -17.73
CA ASP A 34 -6.21 11.90 -17.96
C ASP A 34 -5.58 10.51 -18.14
N HIS A 35 -4.27 10.37 -17.89
CA HIS A 35 -3.56 9.08 -17.90
C HIS A 35 -3.30 8.61 -16.47
N TYR A 36 -3.61 7.34 -16.19
CA TYR A 36 -3.30 6.72 -14.90
C TYR A 36 -1.82 6.38 -14.82
N LEU A 37 -1.17 6.85 -13.77
CA LEU A 37 0.19 6.46 -13.43
C LEU A 37 0.17 5.44 -12.30
N VAL A 38 0.84 4.31 -12.56
CA VAL A 38 1.13 3.32 -11.53
C VAL A 38 2.49 3.63 -10.94
N VAL A 39 2.52 3.87 -9.63
CA VAL A 39 3.76 4.10 -8.89
C VAL A 39 4.10 2.81 -8.13
N GLN A 40 5.35 2.36 -8.28
CA GLN A 40 5.89 1.22 -7.56
C GLN A 40 7.30 1.55 -7.03
N GLN A 41 7.73 0.83 -6.00
CA GLN A 41 9.10 0.92 -5.53
C GLN A 41 10.05 0.38 -6.61
N TRP A 42 11.11 1.12 -6.93
CA TRP A 42 12.13 0.63 -7.86
C TRP A 42 12.83 -0.61 -7.31
N THR A 43 13.07 -1.59 -8.18
CA THR A 43 13.82 -2.80 -7.86
C THR A 43 14.92 -3.03 -8.91
N PRO A 44 16.05 -3.66 -8.53
CA PRO A 44 17.12 -3.97 -9.50
C PRO A 44 16.68 -4.91 -10.63
N SER A 45 15.61 -5.67 -10.43
CA SER A 45 15.03 -6.59 -11.42
C SER A 45 13.98 -5.94 -12.31
N PHE A 46 13.74 -4.62 -12.17
CA PHE A 46 12.80 -3.87 -12.99
C PHE A 46 13.21 -3.88 -14.46
N LYS A 47 12.22 -4.08 -15.35
CA LYS A 47 12.36 -4.02 -16.80
C LYS A 47 11.24 -3.16 -17.36
N ALA A 48 11.61 -2.09 -18.07
CA ALA A 48 10.64 -1.18 -18.68
C ALA A 48 9.79 -1.86 -19.78
N SER A 49 10.29 -2.94 -20.39
CA SER A 49 9.59 -3.70 -21.42
C SER A 49 8.54 -4.69 -20.88
N ASP A 50 8.39 -4.85 -19.56
CA ASP A 50 7.36 -5.73 -19.00
C ASP A 50 5.97 -5.09 -19.21
N PRO A 51 4.96 -5.84 -19.70
CA PRO A 51 3.70 -5.28 -20.21
C PRO A 51 2.78 -4.68 -19.14
N LEU A 52 2.97 -5.02 -17.85
CA LEU A 52 2.18 -4.52 -16.73
C LEU A 52 3.01 -4.49 -15.44
N PRO A 53 2.73 -3.55 -14.52
CA PRO A 53 3.29 -3.61 -13.17
C PRO A 53 2.82 -4.88 -12.46
N LYS A 54 3.76 -5.59 -11.83
CA LYS A 54 3.48 -6.87 -11.12
C LYS A 54 2.88 -6.64 -9.74
N THR A 55 3.18 -5.49 -9.14
CA THR A 55 2.71 -5.13 -7.81
C THR A 55 2.01 -3.77 -7.83
N MET A 56 1.15 -3.56 -6.84
CA MET A 56 0.49 -2.28 -6.59
C MET A 56 0.35 -2.07 -5.09
N ILE A 57 0.36 -0.82 -4.66
CA ILE A 57 0.13 -0.48 -3.26
C ILE A 57 -1.33 -0.15 -3.04
N VAL A 58 -1.91 -0.83 -2.05
CA VAL A 58 -3.31 -0.68 -1.67
C VAL A 58 -3.42 -0.39 -0.18
N TRP A 59 -4.43 0.41 0.18
CA TRP A 59 -4.78 0.60 1.57
C TRP A 59 -5.68 -0.51 2.05
N VAL A 60 -5.22 -1.23 3.06
CA VAL A 60 -5.95 -2.29 3.74
C VAL A 60 -6.49 -1.77 5.05
N GLN A 61 -7.69 -2.20 5.41
CA GLN A 61 -8.31 -1.93 6.69
C GLN A 61 -8.84 -3.22 7.33
N PHE A 62 -8.54 -3.38 8.62
CA PHE A 62 -9.11 -4.39 9.52
C PHE A 62 -10.17 -3.71 10.41
N PRO A 63 -11.47 -3.74 10.02
CA PRO A 63 -12.54 -3.16 10.83
C PRO A 63 -12.73 -3.95 12.12
N ALA A 64 -13.06 -3.24 13.20
CA ALA A 64 -13.36 -3.82 14.52
C ALA A 64 -12.30 -4.80 15.04
N LEU A 65 -11.03 -4.59 14.68
CA LEU A 65 -9.91 -5.35 15.22
C LEU A 65 -9.91 -5.23 16.76
N LYS A 66 -9.63 -6.33 17.47
CA LYS A 66 -9.57 -6.30 18.95
C LYS A 66 -8.40 -5.41 19.40
N ILE A 67 -8.56 -4.63 20.47
CA ILE A 67 -7.56 -3.64 20.90
C ILE A 67 -6.16 -4.23 21.17
N HIS A 68 -6.09 -5.46 21.69
CA HIS A 68 -4.82 -6.14 21.95
C HIS A 68 -4.07 -6.55 20.66
N PHE A 69 -4.70 -6.46 19.49
CA PHE A 69 -4.02 -6.67 18.19
C PHE A 69 -3.54 -5.36 17.54
N TYR A 70 -3.74 -4.19 18.16
CA TYR A 70 -3.24 -2.90 17.63
C TYR A 70 -1.74 -2.68 17.82
N HIS A 71 -1.03 -3.63 18.44
CA HIS A 71 0.42 -3.56 18.51
C HIS A 71 1.02 -3.52 17.09
N LYS A 72 1.95 -2.59 16.88
CA LYS A 72 2.59 -2.34 15.58
C LYS A 72 3.04 -3.63 14.89
N GLU A 73 3.68 -4.52 15.65
CA GLU A 73 4.21 -5.79 15.16
C GLU A 73 3.10 -6.74 14.70
N VAL A 74 2.00 -6.82 15.45
CA VAL A 74 0.84 -7.65 15.10
C VAL A 74 0.18 -7.12 13.82
N VAL A 75 -0.11 -5.82 13.75
CA VAL A 75 -0.73 -5.22 12.56
C VAL A 75 0.17 -5.37 11.33
N THR A 76 1.48 -5.23 11.49
CA THR A 76 2.46 -5.45 10.41
C THR A 76 2.46 -6.91 9.96
N THR A 77 2.38 -7.85 10.90
CA THR A 77 2.30 -9.29 10.60
C THR A 77 1.01 -9.61 9.83
N LEU A 78 -0.14 -9.07 10.26
CA LEU A 78 -1.40 -9.22 9.54
C LEU A 78 -1.35 -8.62 8.13
N GLY A 79 -0.69 -7.47 7.96
CA GLY A 79 -0.41 -6.89 6.66
C GLY A 79 0.41 -7.80 5.76
N ASN A 80 1.48 -8.38 6.31
CA ASN A 80 2.38 -9.30 5.62
C ASN A 80 1.72 -10.61 5.15
N LEU A 81 0.59 -11.00 5.74
CA LEU A 81 -0.24 -12.11 5.24
C LEU A 81 -0.98 -11.76 3.93
N ILE A 82 -1.19 -10.47 3.66
CA ILE A 82 -1.88 -9.97 2.45
C ILE A 82 -0.86 -9.60 1.37
N GLY A 83 0.24 -8.98 1.77
CA GLY A 83 1.32 -8.52 0.89
C GLY A 83 2.38 -7.78 1.71
N ARG A 84 3.41 -7.20 1.11
CA ARG A 84 4.47 -6.54 1.87
C ARG A 84 3.96 -5.24 2.51
N THR A 85 4.00 -5.14 3.84
CA THR A 85 3.58 -3.91 4.54
C THR A 85 4.54 -2.76 4.22
N ILE A 86 4.01 -1.65 3.71
CA ILE A 86 4.77 -0.45 3.33
C ILE A 86 4.68 0.63 4.40
N LYS A 87 3.47 0.89 4.93
CA LYS A 87 3.23 1.99 5.87
C LYS A 87 2.05 1.70 6.77
N LEU A 88 2.12 2.11 8.03
CA LEU A 88 0.99 2.08 8.96
C LEU A 88 0.33 3.46 9.02
N ASP A 89 -1.01 3.49 9.09
CA ASP A 89 -1.75 4.74 9.30
C ASP A 89 -1.42 5.31 10.70
N TYR A 90 -1.27 6.63 10.79
CA TYR A 90 -0.96 7.33 12.04
C TYR A 90 -2.01 7.07 13.12
N HIS A 91 -3.29 6.99 12.73
CA HIS A 91 -4.36 6.67 13.67
C HIS A 91 -4.28 5.23 14.20
N THR A 92 -3.78 4.30 13.40
CA THR A 92 -3.50 2.92 13.84
C THR A 92 -2.36 2.91 14.84
N LEU A 93 -1.28 3.66 14.58
CA LEU A 93 -0.12 3.75 15.46
C LEU A 93 -0.43 4.39 16.81
N THR A 94 -1.25 5.44 16.81
CA THR A 94 -1.62 6.18 18.03
C THR A 94 -2.84 5.62 18.74
N GLN A 95 -3.50 4.61 18.17
CA GLN A 95 -4.72 3.97 18.69
C GLN A 95 -5.90 4.96 18.95
N GLN A 96 -5.81 6.19 18.44
CA GLN A 96 -6.77 7.28 18.72
C GLN A 96 -8.17 7.01 18.16
N ARG A 97 -8.28 6.12 17.16
CA ARG A 97 -9.55 5.71 16.55
C ARG A 97 -9.59 4.18 16.44
N ALA A 98 -9.69 3.49 17.57
CA ALA A 98 -9.79 2.02 17.69
C ALA A 98 -10.99 1.35 16.96
N LYS A 99 -11.60 2.03 15.98
CA LYS A 99 -12.64 1.50 15.09
C LYS A 99 -12.06 0.59 14.02
N PHE A 100 -10.82 0.82 13.60
CA PHE A 100 -10.13 0.00 12.61
C PHE A 100 -8.61 0.18 12.68
N ALA A 101 -7.88 -0.87 12.30
CA ALA A 101 -6.46 -0.75 11.95
C ALA A 101 -6.33 -0.61 10.43
N ARG A 102 -5.52 0.33 9.98
CA ARG A 102 -5.27 0.63 8.56
C ARG A 102 -3.78 0.71 8.25
N LEU A 103 -3.41 0.21 7.07
CA LEU A 103 -2.04 0.12 6.58
C LEU A 103 -2.00 0.09 5.05
N ALA A 104 -0.90 0.56 4.47
CA ALA A 104 -0.58 0.42 3.05
C ALA A 104 0.23 -0.86 2.84
N VAL A 105 -0.18 -1.67 1.88
CA VAL A 105 0.40 -2.97 1.56
C VAL A 105 0.70 -3.04 0.07
N GLU A 106 1.91 -3.44 -0.29
CA GLU A 106 2.28 -3.81 -1.66
C GLU A 106 1.79 -5.24 -1.93
N VAL A 107 0.80 -5.35 -2.81
CA VAL A 107 0.18 -6.61 -3.21
C VAL A 107 0.65 -7.02 -4.60
N ASP A 108 0.77 -8.32 -4.82
CA ASP A 108 1.07 -8.93 -6.11
C ASP A 108 -0.23 -9.10 -6.90
N LEU A 109 -0.32 -8.47 -8.06
CA LEU A 109 -1.52 -8.47 -8.90
C LEU A 109 -1.77 -9.83 -9.58
N SER A 110 -0.78 -10.73 -9.60
CA SER A 110 -0.95 -12.10 -10.09
C SER A 110 -1.62 -13.04 -9.08
N LYS A 111 -1.72 -12.61 -7.81
CA LYS A 111 -2.30 -13.42 -6.72
C LYS A 111 -3.73 -12.99 -6.43
N GLN A 112 -4.52 -13.94 -5.93
CA GLN A 112 -5.87 -13.64 -5.46
C GLN A 112 -5.81 -12.77 -4.20
N LEU A 113 -6.74 -11.82 -4.12
CA LEU A 113 -6.90 -10.97 -2.94
C LEU A 113 -7.33 -11.80 -1.73
N VAL A 114 -6.84 -11.42 -0.54
CA VAL A 114 -7.18 -12.06 0.73
C VAL A 114 -8.37 -11.31 1.37
N PRO A 115 -9.60 -11.86 1.36
CA PRO A 115 -10.77 -11.14 1.86
C PRO A 115 -10.93 -11.23 3.39
N ARG A 116 -10.34 -12.26 4.01
CA ARG A 116 -10.44 -12.54 5.46
C ARG A 116 -9.19 -13.27 5.95
N ILE A 117 -8.84 -13.07 7.21
CA ILE A 117 -7.73 -13.73 7.90
C ILE A 117 -8.29 -14.43 9.13
N TRP A 118 -7.84 -15.67 9.42
CA TRP A 118 -8.19 -16.35 10.66
C TRP A 118 -7.34 -15.81 11.81
N LEU A 119 -7.98 -15.29 12.85
CA LEU A 119 -7.33 -14.62 13.97
C LEU A 119 -8.12 -14.86 15.26
N ASP A 120 -7.49 -15.53 16.24
CA ASP A 120 -8.05 -15.76 17.59
C ASP A 120 -9.48 -16.32 17.56
N ASP A 121 -9.60 -17.48 16.92
CA ASP A 121 -10.82 -18.27 16.73
C ASP A 121 -11.96 -17.55 15.99
N ALA A 122 -11.64 -16.50 15.24
CA ALA A 122 -12.60 -15.77 14.43
C ALA A 122 -12.03 -15.35 13.06
N TRP A 123 -12.92 -15.12 12.10
CA TRP A 123 -12.56 -14.52 10.82
C TRP A 123 -12.47 -13.00 10.94
N GLN A 124 -11.26 -12.45 10.84
CA GLN A 124 -11.03 -11.02 10.67
C GLN A 124 -11.27 -10.63 9.22
N LYS A 125 -12.21 -9.71 8.97
CA LYS A 125 -12.46 -9.16 7.63
C LYS A 125 -11.30 -8.28 7.18
N VAL A 126 -10.97 -8.34 5.89
CA VAL A 126 -10.02 -7.46 5.21
C VAL A 126 -10.81 -6.59 4.23
N GLU A 127 -10.61 -5.27 4.30
CA GLU A 127 -11.23 -4.32 3.37
C GLU A 127 -10.14 -3.55 2.62
N ILE A 128 -10.21 -3.55 1.28
CA ILE A 128 -9.41 -2.66 0.46
C ILE A 128 -10.13 -1.32 0.38
N ARG A 129 -9.39 -0.24 0.64
CA ARG A 129 -9.91 1.13 0.69
C ARG A 129 -9.11 2.04 -0.24
N LYS A 130 -9.72 3.18 -0.56
CA LYS A 130 -9.03 4.30 -1.21
C LYS A 130 -7.96 4.88 -0.29
N PRO A 131 -6.92 5.51 -0.85
CA PRO A 131 -5.97 6.28 -0.07
C PRO A 131 -6.64 7.39 0.75
N PRO A 132 -6.08 7.73 1.91
CA PRO A 132 -6.52 8.88 2.67
C PRO A 132 -6.25 10.15 1.87
N GLY A 133 -7.30 10.82 1.37
CA GLY A 133 -7.23 12.13 0.71
C GLY A 133 -7.54 12.17 -0.79
N GLY A 134 -7.82 11.04 -1.45
CA GLY A 134 -8.15 11.02 -2.88
C GLY A 134 -9.56 11.52 -3.22
N LEU A 135 -9.66 12.65 -3.94
CA LEU A 135 -10.80 13.02 -4.79
C LEU A 135 -10.53 12.48 -6.20
N PHE A 136 -11.58 12.01 -6.88
CA PHE A 136 -11.51 11.70 -8.31
C PHE A 136 -11.38 12.97 -9.13
#